data_AF-A0A2K9BLA7-F1
#
_entry.id   AF-A0A2K9BLA7-F1
#
_cell.length_a   1.000
_cell.length_b   1.000
_cell.length_c   1.000
_cell.angle_alpha   90.00
_cell.angle_beta   90.00
_cell.angle_gamma   90.00
#
_symmetry.space_group_name_H-M   'P 1'
#
loop_
_entity.id
_entity.type
_entity.pdbx_description
1 polymer ?
#
loop_
_entity_poly.entity_id
_entity_poly.type
_entity_poly.pdbx_seq_one_letter_code
_entity_poly.pdbx_strand_id
1 'polypeptide(L)'
;MGFLKNFSEPFAFALALWPFVSMLLTVPVLALLYHRDNRIRLSSAIVAYGTVLYLLGLLCFTLYPMPADAAAYCAAHHLTPQLNPLQFIGDIRTDGLTAVLQIAFNIVFFLPLGFIMGRIWRWPLLVTAVLSFATSLSLETMQLTGLMGVFPCAYRLFDVDDLLWNTTGALIGFALAMLSLRLIPARVADMTPTTTPGFMRRLITFIIDMTLIAFAVMPTHLFVMIVRSNLPSGSNGSWQSMEPFDWTGSILFLAALILFEGVVPWLRGGCTFGGSFTHMTVETRPREGWRRAAFYVARMATLIIVLPWHSGGFNLLVFIGLGIFWLVKHQMPYDLI
;
A
#
# COMPACT_ATOMS: atom_id res chain seq x y z
N MET A 1 -35.97 -11.62 10.27
CA MET A 1 -34.96 -11.79 9.18
C MET A 1 -34.25 -10.50 8.75
N GLY A 2 -34.55 -9.32 9.33
CA GLY A 2 -33.94 -8.03 8.90
C GLY A 2 -32.51 -7.75 9.41
N PHE A 3 -32.14 -8.24 10.60
CA PHE A 3 -30.84 -7.91 11.21
C PHE A 3 -29.65 -8.41 10.38
N LEU A 4 -29.64 -9.67 9.95
CA LEU A 4 -28.55 -10.23 9.12
C LEU A 4 -28.45 -9.58 7.74
N LYS A 5 -29.56 -9.08 7.18
CA LYS A 5 -29.57 -8.39 5.88
C LYS A 5 -28.76 -7.08 5.97
N ASN A 6 -28.91 -6.34 7.07
CA ASN A 6 -28.16 -5.10 7.31
C ASN A 6 -26.64 -5.31 7.39
N PHE A 7 -26.16 -6.50 7.74
CA PHE A 7 -24.71 -6.83 7.72
C PHE A 7 -24.26 -7.38 6.37
N SER A 8 -25.16 -8.02 5.61
CA SER A 8 -24.81 -8.71 4.36
C SER A 8 -24.39 -7.74 3.25
N GLU A 9 -25.06 -6.58 3.12
CA GLU A 9 -24.79 -5.60 2.07
C GLU A 9 -23.43 -4.90 2.25
N PRO A 10 -23.09 -4.30 3.42
CA PRO A 10 -21.75 -3.76 3.66
C PRO A 10 -20.64 -4.80 3.46
N PHE A 11 -20.87 -6.03 3.91
CA PHE A 11 -19.90 -7.12 3.76
C PHE A 11 -19.70 -7.49 2.30
N ALA A 12 -20.77 -7.56 1.50
CA ALA A 12 -20.70 -7.82 0.07
C ALA A 12 -19.92 -6.71 -0.67
N PHE A 13 -20.14 -5.44 -0.32
CA PHE A 13 -19.35 -4.33 -0.86
C PHE A 13 -17.87 -4.44 -0.51
N ALA A 14 -17.54 -4.73 0.76
CA ALA A 14 -16.16 -4.91 1.18
C ALA A 14 -15.48 -6.07 0.42
N LEU A 15 -16.16 -7.21 0.28
CA LEU A 15 -15.67 -8.35 -0.50
C LEU A 15 -15.51 -8.04 -1.99
N ALA A 16 -16.43 -7.27 -2.58
CA ALA A 16 -16.37 -6.89 -3.98
C ALA A 16 -15.20 -5.93 -4.27
N LEU A 17 -14.93 -4.99 -3.37
CA LEU A 17 -13.84 -4.01 -3.50
C LEU A 17 -12.46 -4.60 -3.14
N TRP A 18 -12.43 -5.59 -2.26
CA TRP A 18 -11.20 -6.19 -1.72
C TRP A 18 -10.16 -6.62 -2.77
N PRO A 19 -10.49 -7.35 -3.86
CA PRO A 19 -9.48 -7.75 -4.84
C PRO A 19 -8.85 -6.55 -5.56
N PHE A 20 -9.63 -5.52 -5.87
CA PHE A 20 -9.14 -4.32 -6.58
C PHE A 20 -8.22 -3.48 -5.69
N VAL A 21 -8.64 -3.22 -4.45
CA VAL A 21 -7.84 -2.45 -3.50
C VAL A 21 -6.59 -3.24 -3.09
N SER A 22 -6.70 -4.56 -2.91
CA SER A 22 -5.55 -5.43 -2.66
C SER A 22 -4.56 -5.40 -3.82
N MET A 23 -5.03 -5.43 -5.06
CA MET A 23 -4.18 -5.30 -6.25
C MET A 23 -3.46 -3.96 -6.27
N LEU A 24 -4.18 -2.86 -6.07
CA LEU A 24 -3.62 -1.51 -5.99
C LEU A 24 -2.55 -1.38 -4.89
N LEU A 25 -2.81 -2.00 -3.73
CA LEU A 25 -1.91 -1.96 -2.57
C LEU A 25 -0.87 -3.09 -2.56
N THR A 26 -0.85 -3.98 -3.56
CA THR A 26 0.03 -5.17 -3.56
C THR A 26 1.49 -4.78 -3.46
N VAL A 27 1.93 -3.84 -4.31
CA VAL A 27 3.32 -3.38 -4.32
C VAL A 27 3.73 -2.77 -2.98
N PRO A 28 3.01 -1.77 -2.41
CA PRO A 28 3.38 -1.21 -1.11
C PRO A 28 3.25 -2.22 0.03
N VAL A 29 2.25 -3.11 0.01
CA VAL A 29 2.08 -4.15 1.04
C VAL A 29 3.24 -5.15 1.02
N LEU A 30 3.57 -5.69 -0.15
CA LEU A 30 4.69 -6.61 -0.30
C LEU A 30 6.00 -5.93 0.07
N ALA A 31 6.15 -4.66 -0.31
CA ALA A 31 7.29 -3.86 0.10
C ALA A 31 7.35 -3.79 1.66
N LEU A 32 6.31 -3.31 2.32
CA LEU A 32 6.27 -3.19 3.79
C LEU A 32 6.54 -4.52 4.52
N LEU A 33 5.90 -5.60 4.07
CA LEU A 33 6.12 -6.94 4.61
C LEU A 33 7.57 -7.38 4.46
N TYR A 34 8.14 -7.10 3.30
CA TYR A 34 9.50 -7.46 3.01
C TYR A 34 10.48 -6.67 3.88
N HIS A 35 10.32 -5.35 4.00
CA HIS A 35 11.17 -4.51 4.84
C HIS A 35 11.13 -4.94 6.30
N ARG A 36 9.95 -5.33 6.79
CA ARG A 36 9.78 -5.74 8.19
C ARG A 36 10.28 -7.17 8.46
N ASP A 37 9.95 -8.12 7.59
CA ASP A 37 10.15 -9.56 7.86
C ASP A 37 11.37 -10.16 7.14
N ASN A 38 11.99 -9.42 6.21
CA ASN A 38 13.05 -9.86 5.29
C ASN A 38 12.68 -11.12 4.46
N ARG A 39 11.48 -11.69 4.59
CA ARG A 39 10.99 -12.82 3.80
C ARG A 39 9.48 -12.70 3.63
N ILE A 40 8.99 -12.97 2.43
CA ILE A 40 7.55 -13.08 2.20
C ILE A 40 7.11 -14.49 2.58
N ARG A 41 6.34 -14.57 3.66
CA ARG A 41 5.64 -15.78 4.07
C ARG A 41 4.19 -15.66 3.66
N LEU A 42 3.58 -16.80 3.33
CA LEU A 42 2.15 -16.87 3.06
C LEU A 42 1.34 -16.33 4.25
N SER A 43 1.76 -16.61 5.49
CA SER A 43 1.10 -16.07 6.69
C SER A 43 1.15 -14.54 6.78
N SER A 44 2.31 -13.93 6.48
CA SER A 44 2.43 -12.46 6.45
C SER A 44 1.57 -11.84 5.36
N ALA A 45 1.48 -12.48 4.18
CA ALA A 45 0.61 -12.06 3.09
C ALA A 45 -0.88 -12.17 3.48
N ILE A 46 -1.32 -13.30 4.05
CA ILE A 46 -2.70 -13.49 4.53
C ILE A 46 -3.07 -12.40 5.54
N VAL A 47 -2.19 -12.12 6.50
CA VAL A 47 -2.43 -11.07 7.51
C VAL A 47 -2.54 -9.69 6.86
N ALA A 48 -1.68 -9.37 5.90
CA ALA A 48 -1.69 -8.07 5.25
C ALA A 48 -2.94 -7.87 4.36
N TYR A 49 -3.27 -8.83 3.50
CA TYR A 49 -4.48 -8.75 2.67
C TYR A 49 -5.76 -8.88 3.50
N GLY A 50 -5.73 -9.64 4.59
CA GLY A 50 -6.81 -9.68 5.58
C GLY A 50 -6.98 -8.34 6.30
N THR A 51 -5.89 -7.59 6.54
CA THR A 51 -5.95 -6.22 7.07
C THR A 51 -6.61 -5.27 6.08
N VAL A 52 -6.32 -5.39 4.78
CA VAL A 52 -7.01 -4.61 3.74
C VAL A 52 -8.51 -4.89 3.75
N LEU A 53 -8.91 -6.17 3.78
CA LEU A 53 -10.32 -6.55 3.87
C LEU A 53 -10.98 -6.00 5.15
N TYR A 54 -10.27 -6.07 6.29
CA TYR A 54 -10.75 -5.51 7.55
C TYR A 54 -10.99 -4.00 7.46
N LEU A 55 -10.05 -3.23 6.92
CA LEU A 55 -10.18 -1.77 6.79
C LEU A 55 -11.31 -1.38 5.84
N LEU A 56 -11.49 -2.12 4.74
CA LEU A 56 -12.64 -1.96 3.85
C LEU A 56 -13.94 -2.30 4.57
N GLY A 57 -13.96 -3.40 5.33
CA GLY A 57 -15.08 -3.77 6.16
C GLY A 57 -15.44 -2.65 7.14
N LEU A 58 -14.48 -2.11 7.88
CA LEU A 58 -14.68 -1.02 8.83
C LEU A 58 -15.33 0.19 8.14
N LEU A 59 -14.84 0.61 6.98
CA LEU A 59 -15.42 1.70 6.20
C LEU A 59 -16.85 1.37 5.73
N CYS A 60 -17.05 0.19 5.14
CA CYS A 60 -18.37 -0.20 4.63
C CYS A 60 -19.40 -0.32 5.76
N PHE A 61 -19.07 -0.95 6.88
CA PHE A 61 -20.00 -1.14 8.00
C PHE A 61 -20.38 0.18 8.70
N THR A 62 -19.46 1.14 8.76
CA THR A 62 -19.73 2.44 9.42
C THR A 62 -20.42 3.41 8.48
N LEU A 63 -20.08 3.42 7.19
CA LEU A 63 -20.62 4.40 6.23
C LEU A 63 -21.86 3.92 5.47
N TYR A 64 -22.16 2.62 5.44
CA TYR A 64 -23.34 2.05 4.77
C TYR A 64 -24.48 1.74 5.77
N PRO A 65 -25.77 1.98 5.45
CA PRO A 65 -26.32 2.36 4.15
C PRO A 65 -26.27 3.85 3.86
N MET A 66 -25.90 4.19 2.63
CA MET A 66 -26.03 5.54 2.09
C MET A 66 -27.43 5.71 1.49
N PRO A 67 -28.06 6.89 1.62
CA PRO A 67 -29.39 7.12 1.06
C PRO A 67 -29.33 7.09 -0.48
N ALA A 68 -30.28 6.37 -1.10
CA ALA A 68 -30.38 6.30 -2.56
C ALA A 68 -30.83 7.64 -3.18
N ASP A 69 -31.72 8.36 -2.48
CA ASP A 69 -32.10 9.74 -2.79
C ASP A 69 -31.73 10.65 -1.61
N ALA A 70 -30.61 11.35 -1.77
CA ALA A 70 -30.06 12.24 -0.76
C ALA A 70 -30.98 13.42 -0.45
N ALA A 71 -31.65 13.97 -1.47
CA ALA A 71 -32.48 15.17 -1.30
C ALA A 71 -33.76 14.83 -0.53
N ALA A 72 -34.41 13.72 -0.88
CA ALA A 72 -35.59 13.24 -0.16
C ALA A 72 -35.25 12.84 1.29
N TYR A 73 -34.13 12.13 1.49
CA TYR A 73 -33.69 11.73 2.83
C TYR A 73 -33.44 12.94 3.73
N CYS A 74 -32.66 13.91 3.24
CA CYS A 74 -32.30 15.12 4.00
C CYS A 74 -33.47 16.07 4.22
N ALA A 75 -34.48 16.08 3.34
CA ALA A 75 -35.72 16.81 3.61
C ALA A 75 -36.54 16.19 4.75
N ALA A 76 -36.46 14.86 4.91
CA ALA A 76 -37.21 14.12 5.93
C ALA A 76 -36.47 13.99 7.27
N HIS A 77 -35.13 14.02 7.28
CA HIS A 77 -34.31 13.76 8.46
C HIS A 77 -33.44 14.95 8.83
N HIS A 78 -33.46 15.31 10.12
CA HIS A 78 -32.64 16.37 10.69
C HIS A 78 -31.88 15.80 11.89
N LEU A 79 -30.82 15.06 11.61
CA LEU A 79 -29.98 14.46 12.65
C LEU A 79 -29.10 15.54 13.28
N THR A 80 -29.19 15.67 14.60
CA THR A 80 -28.33 16.57 15.38
C THR A 80 -27.28 15.71 16.11
N PRO A 81 -26.03 16.18 16.20
CA PRO A 81 -24.97 15.40 16.82
C PRO A 81 -25.27 15.19 18.31
N GLN A 82 -25.10 13.95 18.75
CA GLN A 82 -25.12 13.56 20.15
C GLN A 82 -23.73 13.88 20.73
N LEU A 83 -23.66 14.70 21.78
CA LEU A 83 -22.40 15.15 22.38
C LEU A 83 -22.24 14.81 23.88
N ASN A 84 -23.21 14.13 24.47
CA ASN A 84 -23.19 13.76 25.89
C ASN A 84 -22.46 12.42 26.09
N PRO A 85 -21.27 12.38 26.71
CA PRO A 85 -20.43 11.17 26.81
C PRO A 85 -20.96 10.10 27.80
N LEU A 86 -22.20 10.24 28.26
CA LEU A 86 -22.88 9.33 29.18
C LEU A 86 -24.28 8.96 28.68
N GLN A 87 -24.60 9.25 27.41
CA GLN A 87 -25.92 9.01 26.84
C GLN A 87 -26.22 7.52 26.73
N PHE A 88 -25.20 6.69 26.52
CA PHE A 88 -25.28 5.23 26.50
C PHE A 88 -25.97 4.67 27.77
N ILE A 89 -25.89 5.34 28.92
CA ILE A 89 -26.59 4.92 30.14
C ILE A 89 -28.10 5.06 29.97
N GLY A 90 -28.55 6.16 29.37
CA GLY A 90 -29.95 6.39 29.03
C GLY A 90 -30.43 5.43 27.95
N ASP A 91 -29.59 5.18 26.94
CA ASP A 91 -29.94 4.31 25.82
C ASP A 91 -30.02 2.85 26.27
N ILE A 92 -29.14 2.38 27.17
CA ILE A 92 -29.27 1.05 27.78
C ILE A 92 -30.57 0.92 28.58
N ARG A 93 -31.01 1.98 29.27
CA ARG A 93 -32.28 1.95 30.02
C ARG A 93 -33.50 1.94 29.10
N THR A 94 -33.40 2.55 27.94
CA THR A 94 -34.53 2.76 27.01
C THR A 94 -34.61 1.66 25.96
N ASP A 95 -33.50 1.38 25.28
CA ASP A 95 -33.38 0.46 24.16
C ASP A 95 -32.82 -0.92 24.57
N GLY A 96 -32.38 -1.06 25.82
CA GLY A 96 -32.02 -2.34 26.43
C GLY A 96 -30.93 -3.08 25.65
N LEU A 97 -31.29 -4.27 25.14
CA LEU A 97 -30.36 -5.14 24.43
C LEU A 97 -29.77 -4.50 23.17
N THR A 98 -30.50 -3.63 22.48
CA THR A 98 -30.04 -3.00 21.24
C THR A 98 -28.85 -2.07 21.50
N ALA A 99 -28.95 -1.25 22.55
CA ALA A 99 -27.85 -0.37 22.98
C ALA A 99 -26.63 -1.17 23.45
N VAL A 100 -26.84 -2.27 24.19
CA VAL A 100 -25.74 -3.17 24.59
C VAL A 100 -25.04 -3.79 23.38
N LEU A 101 -25.81 -4.22 22.37
CA LEU A 101 -25.25 -4.76 21.15
C LEU A 101 -24.48 -3.71 20.35
N GLN A 102 -24.97 -2.48 20.26
CA GLN A 102 -24.26 -1.36 19.61
C GLN A 102 -22.88 -1.15 20.26
N ILE A 103 -22.85 -1.03 21.58
CA ILE A 103 -21.60 -0.90 22.34
C ILE A 103 -20.66 -2.09 22.07
N ALA A 104 -21.18 -3.31 22.12
CA ALA A 104 -20.39 -4.52 21.88
C ALA A 104 -19.81 -4.55 20.45
N PHE A 105 -20.58 -4.16 19.43
CA PHE A 105 -20.10 -4.13 18.05
C PHE A 105 -19.05 -3.06 17.81
N ASN A 106 -19.20 -1.87 18.41
CA ASN A 106 -18.18 -0.81 18.34
C ASN A 106 -16.83 -1.29 18.92
N ILE A 107 -16.88 -1.94 20.09
CA ILE A 107 -15.69 -2.58 20.70
C ILE A 107 -15.10 -3.63 19.76
N VAL A 108 -15.92 -4.56 19.24
CA VAL A 108 -15.46 -5.67 18.38
C VAL A 108 -14.89 -5.16 17.06
N PHE A 109 -15.46 -4.11 16.46
CA PHE A 109 -14.98 -3.56 15.20
C PHE A 109 -13.61 -2.91 15.32
N PHE A 110 -13.28 -2.28 16.44
CA PHE A 110 -11.98 -1.64 16.65
C PHE A 110 -10.93 -2.54 17.29
N LEU A 111 -11.32 -3.72 17.80
CA LEU A 111 -10.38 -4.70 18.38
C LEU A 111 -9.28 -5.11 17.38
N PRO A 112 -9.56 -5.47 16.12
CA PRO A 112 -8.50 -5.80 15.16
C PRO A 112 -7.55 -4.64 14.89
N LEU A 113 -8.03 -3.38 14.83
CA LEU A 113 -7.19 -2.20 14.63
C LEU A 113 -6.10 -2.11 15.70
N GLY A 114 -6.51 -2.16 16.97
CA GLY A 114 -5.57 -2.13 18.09
C GLY A 114 -4.64 -3.33 18.15
N PHE A 115 -5.15 -4.53 17.82
CA PHE A 115 -4.33 -5.74 17.75
C PHE A 115 -3.24 -5.62 16.67
N ILE A 116 -3.60 -5.13 15.48
CA ILE A 116 -2.67 -4.90 14.38
C ILE A 116 -1.60 -3.88 14.79
N MET A 117 -1.99 -2.73 15.33
CA MET A 117 -1.03 -1.70 15.76
C MET A 117 -0.05 -2.21 16.82
N GLY A 118 -0.53 -2.95 17.83
CA GLY A 118 0.33 -3.51 18.87
C GLY A 118 1.17 -4.70 18.42
N ARG A 119 0.60 -5.64 17.65
CA ARG A 119 1.26 -6.92 17.33
C ARG A 119 2.12 -6.88 16.07
N ILE A 120 1.63 -6.18 15.05
CA ILE A 120 2.22 -6.14 13.69
C ILE A 120 3.17 -4.96 13.58
N TRP A 121 2.74 -3.78 14.04
CA TRP A 121 3.51 -2.52 13.94
C TRP A 121 4.31 -2.20 15.20
N ARG A 122 3.98 -2.84 16.33
CA ARG A 122 4.66 -2.65 17.63
C ARG A 122 4.64 -1.20 18.10
N TRP A 123 3.58 -0.47 17.73
CA TRP A 123 3.41 0.91 18.16
C TRP A 123 3.13 0.98 19.67
N PRO A 124 3.53 2.06 20.36
CA PRO A 124 3.24 2.20 21.79
C PRO A 124 1.74 2.43 22.03
N LEU A 125 1.30 2.16 23.26
CA LEU A 125 -0.11 2.29 23.67
C LEU A 125 -0.68 3.67 23.34
N LEU A 126 0.07 4.74 23.61
CA LEU A 126 -0.37 6.12 23.36
C LEU A 126 -0.65 6.38 21.88
N VAL A 127 0.23 5.90 20.99
CA VAL A 127 0.05 6.07 19.54
C VAL A 127 -1.17 5.26 19.07
N THR A 128 -1.33 4.03 19.58
CA THR A 128 -2.51 3.21 19.29
C THR A 128 -3.79 3.93 19.73
N ALA A 129 -3.82 4.49 20.93
CA ALA A 129 -4.98 5.21 21.49
C ALA A 129 -5.33 6.47 20.67
N VAL A 130 -4.34 7.30 20.34
CA VAL A 130 -4.54 8.55 19.59
C VAL A 130 -5.03 8.23 18.18
N LEU A 131 -4.41 7.28 17.50
CA LEU A 131 -4.78 6.94 16.12
C LEU A 131 -6.11 6.17 16.04
N SER A 132 -6.44 5.32 17.02
CA SER A 132 -7.77 4.69 17.06
C SER A 132 -8.86 5.72 17.33
N PHE A 133 -8.64 6.64 18.27
CA PHE A 133 -9.56 7.76 18.51
C PHE A 133 -9.70 8.63 17.26
N ALA A 134 -8.60 9.02 16.61
CA ALA A 134 -8.64 9.81 15.38
C ALA A 134 -9.34 9.07 14.23
N THR A 135 -9.18 7.75 14.13
CA THR A 135 -9.91 6.93 13.16
C THR A 135 -11.39 6.96 13.44
N SER A 136 -11.81 6.74 14.70
CA SER A 136 -13.22 6.82 15.09
C SER A 136 -13.80 8.20 14.84
N LEU A 137 -13.08 9.26 15.22
CA LEU A 137 -13.49 10.64 14.98
C LEU A 137 -13.63 10.95 13.49
N SER A 138 -12.74 10.42 12.66
CA SER A 138 -12.82 10.60 11.20
C SER A 138 -14.09 9.95 10.64
N LEU A 139 -14.43 8.74 11.10
CA LEU A 139 -15.65 8.04 10.67
C LEU A 139 -16.92 8.79 11.12
N GLU A 140 -16.99 9.22 12.38
CA GLU A 140 -18.10 10.02 12.90
C GLU A 140 -18.21 11.36 12.15
N THR A 141 -17.08 12.02 11.85
CA THR A 141 -17.07 13.27 11.08
C THR A 141 -17.55 13.04 9.64
N MET A 142 -17.18 11.92 9.01
CA MET A 142 -17.73 11.55 7.69
C MET A 142 -19.24 11.38 7.76
N GLN A 143 -19.78 10.75 8.80
CA GLN A 143 -21.22 10.61 8.98
C GLN A 143 -21.92 11.96 9.17
N LEU A 144 -21.37 12.83 10.03
CA LEU A 144 -21.89 14.17 10.32
C LEU A 144 -21.91 15.08 9.09
N THR A 145 -20.85 15.02 8.28
CA THR A 145 -20.68 15.89 7.10
C THR A 145 -21.27 15.31 5.82
N GLY A 146 -21.95 14.16 5.91
CA GLY A 146 -22.51 13.51 4.72
C GLY A 146 -21.43 13.02 3.76
N LEU A 147 -20.48 12.22 4.26
CA LEU A 147 -19.29 11.76 3.57
C LEU A 147 -18.49 12.93 2.98
N MET A 148 -18.14 13.91 3.82
CA MET A 148 -17.37 15.10 3.43
C MET A 148 -18.06 15.93 2.33
N GLY A 149 -19.38 16.11 2.43
CA GLY A 149 -20.18 16.94 1.53
C GLY A 149 -20.69 16.22 0.27
N VAL A 150 -20.52 14.90 0.16
CA VAL A 150 -21.17 14.10 -0.89
C VAL A 150 -22.69 14.10 -0.72
N PHE A 151 -23.17 14.10 0.53
CA PHE A 151 -24.56 14.25 0.90
C PHE A 151 -24.79 15.64 1.54
N PRO A 152 -25.94 16.28 1.30
CA PRO A 152 -26.19 17.65 1.78
C PRO A 152 -26.51 17.73 3.28
N CYS A 153 -26.65 16.59 3.97
CA CYS A 153 -26.90 16.50 5.41
C CYS A 153 -26.18 15.29 6.04
N ALA A 154 -26.17 15.25 7.37
CA ALA A 154 -25.81 14.04 8.11
C ALA A 154 -26.83 12.93 7.80
N TYR A 155 -26.34 11.78 7.32
CA TYR A 155 -27.19 10.61 7.04
C TYR A 155 -27.09 9.51 8.10
N ARG A 156 -26.22 9.70 9.10
CA ARG A 156 -26.15 8.92 10.34
C ARG A 156 -25.86 9.85 11.51
N LEU A 157 -26.18 9.39 12.71
CA LEU A 157 -25.98 10.14 13.95
C LEU A 157 -24.49 10.16 14.29
N PHE A 158 -23.95 11.36 14.50
CA PHE A 158 -22.65 11.51 15.15
C PHE A 158 -22.83 11.24 16.64
N ASP A 159 -22.09 10.26 17.18
CA ASP A 159 -22.21 9.85 18.57
C ASP A 159 -20.85 9.90 19.29
N VAL A 160 -20.75 10.68 20.38
CA VAL A 160 -19.52 10.76 21.18
C VAL A 160 -19.26 9.46 21.94
N ASP A 161 -20.30 8.71 22.30
CA ASP A 161 -20.15 7.42 22.98
C ASP A 161 -19.53 6.37 22.04
N ASP A 162 -19.77 6.47 20.73
CA ASP A 162 -19.11 5.61 19.74
C ASP A 162 -17.59 5.84 19.74
N LEU A 163 -17.13 7.09 19.89
CA LEU A 163 -15.69 7.39 20.03
C LEU A 163 -15.07 6.69 21.22
N LEU A 164 -15.79 6.66 22.35
CA LEU A 164 -15.35 6.02 23.59
C LEU A 164 -15.26 4.50 23.40
N TRP A 165 -16.30 3.87 22.87
CA TRP A 165 -16.37 2.41 22.75
C TRP A 165 -15.46 1.86 21.64
N ASN A 166 -15.33 2.56 20.51
CA ASN A 166 -14.37 2.24 19.46
C ASN A 166 -12.92 2.34 19.98
N THR A 167 -12.59 3.44 20.67
CA THR A 167 -11.26 3.60 21.27
C THR A 167 -10.99 2.49 22.29
N THR A 168 -11.96 2.18 23.15
CA THR A 168 -11.87 1.09 24.13
C THR A 168 -11.64 -0.27 23.46
N GLY A 169 -12.34 -0.56 22.36
CA GLY A 169 -12.13 -1.75 21.54
C GLY A 169 -10.70 -1.88 21.04
N ALA A 170 -10.14 -0.80 20.51
CA ALA A 170 -8.73 -0.78 20.10
C ALA A 170 -7.76 -0.98 21.27
N LEU A 171 -8.02 -0.41 22.44
CA LEU A 171 -7.17 -0.63 23.62
C LEU A 171 -7.23 -2.08 24.10
N ILE A 172 -8.40 -2.73 24.07
CA ILE A 172 -8.55 -4.16 24.36
C ILE A 172 -7.77 -4.98 23.33
N GLY A 173 -7.91 -4.67 22.04
CA GLY A 173 -7.15 -5.31 20.97
C GLY A 173 -5.64 -5.18 21.15
N PHE A 174 -5.17 -4.01 21.58
CA PHE A 174 -3.77 -3.77 21.92
C PHE A 174 -3.31 -4.63 23.10
N ALA A 175 -4.11 -4.73 24.17
CA ALA A 175 -3.80 -5.58 25.31
C ALA A 175 -3.68 -7.06 24.89
N LEU A 176 -4.59 -7.54 24.02
CA LEU A 176 -4.51 -8.87 23.42
C LEU A 176 -3.27 -9.05 22.56
N ALA A 177 -2.86 -8.02 21.81
CA ALA A 177 -1.60 -8.05 21.06
C ALA A 177 -0.38 -8.20 21.99
N MET A 178 -0.33 -7.46 23.10
CA MET A 178 0.75 -7.56 24.09
C MET A 178 0.77 -8.94 24.76
N LEU A 179 -0.40 -9.50 25.10
CA LEU A 179 -0.51 -10.87 25.60
C LEU A 179 0.00 -11.87 24.56
N SER A 180 -0.41 -11.73 23.29
CA SER A 180 0.02 -12.61 22.21
C SER A 180 1.54 -12.55 21.96
N LEU A 181 2.18 -11.40 22.18
CA LEU A 181 3.64 -11.25 22.07
C LEU A 181 4.39 -11.99 23.19
N ARG A 182 3.78 -12.13 24.37
CA ARG A 182 4.35 -12.93 25.47
C ARG A 182 4.28 -14.43 25.17
N LEU A 183 3.19 -14.88 24.55
CA LEU A 183 2.97 -16.29 24.21
C LEU A 183 3.72 -16.70 22.93
N ILE A 184 3.76 -15.80 21.95
CA ILE A 184 4.35 -16.02 20.63
C ILE A 184 5.23 -14.82 20.30
N PRO A 185 6.52 -14.87 20.72
CA PRO A 185 7.47 -13.79 20.46
C PRO A 185 7.56 -13.48 18.96
N ALA A 186 7.47 -12.19 18.62
CA ALA A 186 7.71 -11.74 17.27
C ALA A 186 9.20 -11.93 16.92
N ARG A 187 9.48 -12.60 15.80
CA ARG A 187 10.84 -12.73 15.28
C ARG A 187 11.40 -11.37 14.91
N VAL A 188 12.67 -11.16 15.23
CA VAL A 188 13.47 -10.05 14.71
C VAL A 188 13.99 -10.50 13.34
N ALA A 189 13.70 -9.73 12.29
CA ALA A 189 14.28 -9.98 10.98
C ALA A 189 15.75 -9.57 10.99
N ASP A 190 16.61 -10.41 10.41
CA ASP A 190 18.00 -10.04 10.15
C ASP A 190 18.03 -9.03 9.02
N MET A 191 18.56 -7.83 9.28
CA MET A 191 18.59 -6.71 8.33
C MET A 191 19.89 -6.66 7.52
N THR A 192 20.80 -7.62 7.73
CA THR A 192 22.04 -7.69 6.95
C THR A 192 21.73 -7.97 5.48
N PRO A 193 22.31 -7.20 4.53
CA PRO A 193 22.09 -7.45 3.11
C PRO A 193 22.59 -8.84 2.71
N THR A 194 21.70 -9.66 2.15
CA THR A 194 22.09 -10.99 1.68
C THR A 194 22.83 -10.90 0.34
N THR A 195 23.92 -11.64 0.22
CA THR A 195 24.70 -11.82 -1.02
C THR A 195 24.16 -12.96 -1.88
N THR A 196 23.25 -13.79 -1.35
CA THR A 196 22.63 -14.91 -2.06
C THR A 196 21.10 -14.76 -2.16
N PRO A 197 20.59 -13.66 -2.76
CA PRO A 197 19.15 -13.43 -2.85
C PRO A 197 18.47 -14.43 -3.80
N GLY A 198 17.43 -15.09 -3.31
CA GLY A 198 16.55 -15.94 -4.14
C GLY A 198 15.74 -15.15 -5.17
N PHE A 199 15.13 -15.85 -6.14
CA PHE A 199 14.44 -15.22 -7.27
C PHE A 199 13.38 -14.20 -6.87
N MET A 200 12.46 -14.56 -5.96
CA MET A 200 11.35 -13.66 -5.57
C MET A 200 11.86 -12.36 -4.94
N ARG A 201 12.92 -12.46 -4.12
CA ARG A 201 13.60 -11.30 -3.54
C ARG A 201 14.18 -10.40 -4.64
N ARG A 202 14.85 -10.96 -5.66
CA ARG A 202 15.35 -10.20 -6.82
C ARG A 202 14.24 -9.58 -7.65
N LEU A 203 13.14 -10.31 -7.87
CA LEU A 203 12.00 -9.84 -8.64
C LEU A 203 11.32 -8.65 -7.96
N ILE A 204 11.12 -8.70 -6.64
CA ILE A 204 10.53 -7.60 -5.88
C ILE A 204 11.45 -6.38 -5.87
N THR A 205 12.76 -6.58 -5.66
CA THR A 205 13.76 -5.52 -5.81
C THR A 205 13.65 -4.84 -7.16
N PHE A 206 13.62 -5.63 -8.24
CA PHE A 206 13.48 -5.12 -9.60
C PHE A 206 12.17 -4.34 -9.79
N ILE A 207 11.03 -4.84 -9.29
CA ILE A 207 9.74 -4.13 -9.37
C ILE A 207 9.81 -2.79 -8.62
N ILE A 208 10.40 -2.76 -7.42
CA ILE A 208 10.56 -1.53 -6.63
C ILE A 208 11.46 -0.55 -7.38
N ASP A 209 12.63 -0.99 -7.86
CA ASP A 209 13.57 -0.14 -8.58
C ASP A 209 12.94 0.43 -9.86
N MET A 210 12.22 -0.38 -10.65
CA MET A 210 11.51 0.09 -11.84
C MET A 210 10.37 1.05 -11.51
N THR A 211 9.67 0.83 -10.40
CA THR A 211 8.61 1.74 -9.92
C THR A 211 9.22 3.09 -9.52
N LEU A 212 10.35 3.09 -8.80
CA LEU A 212 11.06 4.31 -8.42
C LEU A 212 11.57 5.08 -9.64
N ILE A 213 12.12 4.37 -10.63
CA ILE A 213 12.52 4.98 -11.91
C ILE A 213 11.31 5.60 -12.62
N ALA A 214 10.17 4.90 -12.69
CA ALA A 214 8.96 5.43 -13.31
C ALA A 214 8.46 6.71 -12.59
N PHE A 215 8.48 6.72 -11.24
CA PHE A 215 8.13 7.91 -10.45
C PHE A 215 9.10 9.07 -10.64
N ALA A 216 10.37 8.82 -10.94
CA ALA A 216 11.33 9.88 -11.24
C ALA A 216 11.17 10.41 -12.68
N VAL A 217 10.96 9.50 -13.65
CA VAL A 217 10.95 9.83 -15.08
C VAL A 217 9.64 10.45 -15.52
N MET A 218 8.48 9.90 -15.10
CA MET A 218 7.17 10.34 -15.59
C MET A 218 6.88 11.82 -15.31
N PRO A 219 7.05 12.35 -14.07
CA PRO A 219 6.81 13.76 -13.80
C PRO A 219 7.82 14.66 -14.53
N THR A 220 9.08 14.23 -14.63
CA THR A 220 10.14 14.97 -15.32
C THR A 220 9.86 15.08 -16.82
N HIS A 221 9.44 13.97 -17.44
CA HIS A 221 9.05 13.94 -18.85
C HIS A 221 7.83 14.82 -19.11
N LEU A 222 6.78 14.71 -18.27
CA LEU A 222 5.60 15.58 -18.35
C LEU A 222 5.97 17.06 -18.24
N PHE A 223 6.85 17.42 -17.31
CA PHE A 223 7.34 18.78 -17.15
C PHE A 223 8.07 19.27 -18.41
N VAL A 224 8.96 18.47 -18.98
CA VAL A 224 9.66 18.79 -20.24
C VAL A 224 8.66 19.00 -21.38
N MET A 225 7.62 18.17 -21.50
CA MET A 225 6.59 18.33 -22.51
C MET A 225 5.81 19.64 -22.33
N ILE A 226 5.43 19.99 -21.10
CA ILE A 226 4.74 21.25 -20.80
C ILE A 226 5.63 22.45 -21.13
N VAL A 227 6.90 22.44 -20.75
CA VAL A 227 7.82 23.55 -21.07
C VAL A 227 7.98 23.70 -22.59
N ARG A 228 8.15 22.59 -23.31
CA ARG A 228 8.28 22.60 -24.78
C ARG A 228 7.04 23.16 -25.48
N SER A 229 5.84 22.81 -25.01
CA SER A 229 4.60 23.28 -25.62
C SER A 229 4.34 24.78 -25.38
N ASN A 230 4.99 25.39 -24.38
CA ASN A 230 4.84 26.80 -24.03
C ASN A 230 5.97 27.70 -24.58
N LEU A 231 6.98 27.14 -25.28
CA LEU A 231 8.03 27.94 -25.92
C LEU A 231 7.53 28.55 -27.23
N PRO A 232 7.80 29.85 -27.52
CA PRO A 232 7.40 30.48 -28.78
C PRO A 232 7.96 29.70 -29.97
N SER A 233 7.07 29.18 -30.83
CA SER A 233 7.48 28.48 -32.05
C SER A 233 8.19 29.46 -32.97
N GLY A 234 9.53 29.36 -33.04
CA GLY A 234 10.34 30.14 -33.98
C GLY A 234 9.89 29.86 -35.41
N SER A 235 9.58 30.93 -36.15
CA SER A 235 8.99 30.93 -37.48
C SER A 235 9.94 30.42 -38.58
N ASN A 236 10.34 29.15 -38.55
CA ASN A 236 11.06 28.52 -39.66
C ASN A 236 10.56 27.08 -39.89
N GLY A 237 9.59 26.97 -40.81
CA GLY A 237 9.67 26.09 -41.97
C GLY A 237 9.82 24.57 -41.75
N SER A 238 8.79 23.86 -42.23
CA SER A 238 8.92 22.61 -43.02
C SER A 238 9.45 21.32 -42.36
N TRP A 239 9.25 21.11 -41.06
CA TRP A 239 9.49 19.78 -40.43
C TRP A 239 8.33 19.26 -39.57
N GLN A 240 7.17 19.92 -39.58
CA GLN A 240 5.99 19.55 -38.75
C GLN A 240 5.11 18.43 -39.33
N SER A 241 5.49 17.77 -40.43
CA SER A 241 4.70 16.69 -41.05
C SER A 241 5.19 15.28 -40.75
N MET A 242 6.06 15.11 -39.76
CA MET A 242 6.30 13.84 -39.09
C MET A 242 6.26 14.13 -37.59
N GLU A 243 5.30 13.56 -36.85
CA GLU A 243 5.38 13.49 -35.39
C GLU A 243 6.77 12.94 -35.03
N PRO A 244 7.71 13.77 -34.53
CA PRO A 244 9.03 13.27 -34.18
C PRO A 244 8.80 12.27 -33.06
N PHE A 245 9.28 11.04 -33.24
CA PHE A 245 9.33 10.08 -32.15
C PHE A 245 9.97 10.78 -30.94
N ASP A 246 9.22 10.99 -29.85
CA ASP A 246 9.69 11.75 -28.71
C ASP A 246 10.69 10.91 -27.91
N TRP A 247 11.96 11.00 -28.31
CA TRP A 247 13.06 10.31 -27.65
C TRP A 247 13.32 10.81 -26.22
N THR A 248 12.71 11.91 -25.76
CA THR A 248 13.02 12.46 -24.43
C THR A 248 12.63 11.53 -23.30
N GLY A 249 11.47 10.90 -23.37
CA GLY A 249 11.05 9.90 -22.38
C GLY A 249 12.06 8.75 -22.31
N SER A 250 12.48 8.23 -23.47
CA SER A 250 13.46 7.15 -23.58
C SER A 250 14.85 7.55 -23.06
N ILE A 251 15.32 8.77 -23.33
CA ILE A 251 16.60 9.28 -22.85
C ILE A 251 16.56 9.48 -21.32
N LEU A 252 15.50 10.09 -20.80
CA LEU A 252 15.31 10.26 -19.35
C LEU A 252 15.23 8.92 -18.64
N PHE A 253 14.52 7.95 -19.22
CA PHE A 253 14.44 6.59 -18.72
C PHE A 253 15.81 5.91 -18.69
N LEU A 254 16.58 5.98 -19.79
CA LEU A 254 17.93 5.41 -19.84
C LEU A 254 18.86 6.04 -18.81
N ALA A 255 18.82 7.37 -18.68
CA ALA A 255 19.61 8.10 -17.71
C ALA A 255 19.26 7.71 -16.27
N ALA A 256 17.96 7.62 -15.96
CA ALA A 256 17.48 7.18 -14.65
C ALA A 256 17.88 5.72 -14.38
N LEU A 257 17.77 4.83 -15.37
CA LEU A 257 18.20 3.44 -15.26
C LEU A 257 19.70 3.34 -14.97
N ILE A 258 20.55 4.04 -15.73
CA ILE A 258 22.01 4.06 -15.50
C ILE A 258 22.33 4.60 -14.09
N LEU A 259 21.65 5.66 -13.66
CA LEU A 259 21.86 6.24 -12.35
C LEU A 259 21.44 5.28 -11.23
N PHE A 260 20.21 4.75 -11.28
CA PHE A 260 19.61 3.97 -10.20
C PHE A 260 20.14 2.52 -10.15
N GLU A 261 20.42 1.92 -11.30
CA GLU A 261 20.82 0.51 -11.40
C GLU A 261 22.32 0.33 -11.68
N GLY A 262 23.03 1.39 -12.07
CA GLY A 262 24.48 1.38 -12.29
C GLY A 262 25.21 2.16 -11.20
N VAL A 263 25.03 3.47 -11.16
CA VAL A 263 25.82 4.38 -10.32
C VAL A 263 25.53 4.20 -8.83
N VAL A 264 24.25 4.16 -8.44
CA VAL A 264 23.84 4.00 -7.03
C VAL A 264 24.40 2.72 -6.41
N PRO A 265 24.17 1.51 -6.96
CA PRO A 265 24.74 0.29 -6.40
C PRO A 265 26.26 0.28 -6.47
N TRP A 266 26.90 0.87 -7.50
CA TRP A 266 28.36 1.00 -7.55
C TRP A 266 28.92 1.72 -6.31
N LEU A 267 28.28 2.82 -5.91
CA LEU A 267 28.67 3.63 -4.75
C LEU A 267 28.23 3.02 -3.41
N ARG A 268 27.22 2.14 -3.41
CA ARG A 268 26.61 1.56 -2.19
C ARG A 268 26.90 0.06 -2.00
N GLY A 269 28.06 -0.42 -2.46
CA GLY A 269 28.46 -1.82 -2.27
C GLY A 269 27.49 -2.84 -2.87
N GLY A 270 26.89 -2.51 -4.02
CA GLY A 270 25.92 -3.32 -4.73
C GLY A 270 24.47 -3.17 -4.26
N CYS A 271 24.15 -2.28 -3.33
CA CYS A 271 22.77 -2.03 -2.93
C CYS A 271 22.10 -0.98 -3.83
N THR A 272 21.11 -1.39 -4.63
CA THR A 272 20.17 -0.48 -5.31
C THR A 272 19.20 0.14 -4.30
N PHE A 273 18.34 1.08 -4.68
CA PHE A 273 17.32 1.61 -3.76
C PHE A 273 16.35 0.50 -3.32
N GLY A 274 15.87 -0.30 -4.27
CA GLY A 274 15.10 -1.50 -4.02
C GLY A 274 15.91 -2.52 -3.21
N GLY A 275 17.20 -2.68 -3.49
CA GLY A 275 18.10 -3.60 -2.77
C GLY A 275 18.34 -3.20 -1.32
N SER A 276 18.42 -1.90 -1.03
CA SER A 276 18.44 -1.37 0.35
C SER A 276 17.13 -1.69 1.07
N PHE A 277 16.01 -1.55 0.37
CA PHE A 277 14.69 -1.84 0.91
C PHE A 277 14.47 -3.34 1.14
N THR A 278 15.02 -4.17 0.25
CA THR A 278 14.90 -5.62 0.31
C THR A 278 16.11 -6.33 0.92
N HIS A 279 17.00 -5.59 1.59
CA HIS A 279 18.20 -6.11 2.24
C HIS A 279 18.94 -7.12 1.34
N MET A 280 19.24 -6.72 0.10
CA MET A 280 20.07 -7.50 -0.82
C MET A 280 21.08 -6.62 -1.52
N THR A 281 22.20 -7.23 -1.87
CA THR A 281 23.16 -6.68 -2.82
C THR A 281 23.02 -7.38 -4.16
N VAL A 282 23.23 -6.64 -5.24
CA VAL A 282 23.36 -7.21 -6.58
C VAL A 282 24.72 -7.90 -6.74
N GLU A 283 25.72 -7.51 -5.94
CA GLU A 283 27.04 -8.10 -5.92
C GLU A 283 27.06 -9.40 -5.10
N THR A 284 26.83 -10.52 -5.80
CA THR A 284 26.78 -11.87 -5.22
C THR A 284 28.09 -12.38 -4.62
N ARG A 285 29.21 -11.85 -5.09
CA ARG A 285 30.57 -12.17 -4.66
C ARG A 285 31.44 -10.91 -4.77
N PRO A 286 32.50 -10.78 -3.95
CA PRO A 286 33.41 -9.65 -4.04
C PRO A 286 34.10 -9.66 -5.41
N ARG A 287 34.04 -8.52 -6.10
CA ARG A 287 34.69 -8.29 -7.39
C ARG A 287 35.46 -6.99 -7.31
N GLU A 288 36.67 -6.96 -7.86
CA GLU A 288 37.51 -5.76 -7.88
C GLU A 288 37.92 -5.39 -9.30
N GLY A 289 38.27 -4.11 -9.48
CA GLY A 289 38.78 -3.57 -10.74
C GLY A 289 37.86 -3.82 -11.95
N TRP A 290 38.45 -4.31 -13.04
CA TRP A 290 37.76 -4.51 -14.32
C TRP A 290 36.64 -5.56 -14.25
N ARG A 291 36.76 -6.58 -13.39
CA ARG A 291 35.71 -7.62 -13.24
C ARG A 291 34.43 -7.03 -12.65
N ARG A 292 34.58 -6.08 -11.71
CA ARG A 292 33.45 -5.34 -11.16
C ARG A 292 32.78 -4.49 -12.24
N ALA A 293 33.56 -3.76 -13.05
CA ALA A 293 33.02 -2.99 -14.16
C ALA A 293 32.29 -3.88 -15.19
N ALA A 294 32.90 -5.01 -15.61
CA ALA A 294 32.30 -5.95 -16.54
C ALA A 294 30.97 -6.53 -16.02
N PHE A 295 30.90 -6.84 -14.72
CA PHE A 295 29.66 -7.27 -14.07
C PHE A 295 28.54 -6.22 -14.20
N TYR A 296 28.81 -4.96 -13.87
CA TYR A 296 27.80 -3.89 -13.97
C TYR A 296 27.37 -3.62 -15.42
N VAL A 297 28.30 -3.68 -16.38
CA VAL A 297 27.98 -3.54 -17.81
C VAL A 297 27.07 -4.68 -18.27
N ALA A 298 27.40 -5.93 -17.95
CA ALA A 298 26.59 -7.09 -18.32
C ALA A 298 25.20 -7.06 -17.67
N ARG A 299 25.14 -6.65 -16.39
CA ARG A 299 23.88 -6.46 -15.67
C ARG A 299 23.02 -5.38 -16.33
N MET A 300 23.62 -4.21 -16.63
CA MET A 300 22.93 -3.09 -17.28
C MET A 300 22.39 -3.49 -18.65
N ALA A 301 23.21 -4.16 -19.48
CA ALA A 301 22.78 -4.67 -20.77
C ALA A 301 21.59 -5.65 -20.63
N THR A 302 21.63 -6.54 -19.64
CA THR A 302 20.53 -7.47 -19.36
C THR A 302 19.24 -6.73 -19.01
N LEU A 303 19.31 -5.71 -18.14
CA LEU A 303 18.13 -4.91 -17.75
C LEU A 303 17.55 -4.16 -18.95
N ILE A 304 18.41 -3.53 -19.78
CA ILE A 304 17.98 -2.82 -20.98
C ILE A 304 17.23 -3.76 -21.95
N ILE A 305 17.73 -4.98 -22.16
CA ILE A 305 17.09 -5.95 -23.06
C ILE A 305 15.75 -6.47 -22.50
N VAL A 306 15.64 -6.60 -21.18
CA VAL A 306 14.43 -7.12 -20.53
C VAL A 306 13.30 -6.08 -20.48
N LEU A 307 13.65 -4.80 -20.43
CA LEU A 307 12.66 -3.74 -20.29
C LEU A 307 11.93 -3.49 -21.62
N PRO A 308 10.61 -3.28 -21.60
CA PRO A 308 9.86 -3.05 -22.82
C PRO A 308 10.12 -1.64 -23.38
N TRP A 309 11.13 -1.52 -24.26
CA TRP A 309 11.39 -0.28 -25.01
C TRP A 309 10.38 -0.04 -26.14
N HIS A 310 9.86 -1.13 -26.69
CA HIS A 310 8.92 -1.15 -27.81
C HIS A 310 7.90 -2.28 -27.60
N SER A 311 6.73 -2.17 -28.23
CA SER A 311 5.56 -3.06 -28.08
C SER A 311 5.73 -4.48 -28.65
N GLY A 312 6.95 -5.04 -28.62
CA GLY A 312 7.27 -6.39 -29.09
C GLY A 312 7.35 -7.41 -27.95
N GLY A 313 6.91 -8.65 -28.21
CA GLY A 313 6.97 -9.76 -27.26
C GLY A 313 8.38 -10.30 -26.94
N PHE A 314 9.43 -9.81 -27.62
CA PHE A 314 10.82 -10.27 -27.44
C PHE A 314 11.31 -10.09 -25.99
N ASN A 315 11.00 -8.96 -25.36
CA ASN A 315 11.43 -8.66 -24.00
C ASN A 315 10.85 -9.66 -22.98
N LEU A 316 9.60 -10.09 -23.19
CA LEU A 316 8.95 -11.11 -22.38
C LEU A 316 9.65 -12.47 -22.53
N LEU A 317 10.07 -12.84 -23.75
CA LEU A 317 10.83 -14.06 -23.99
C LEU A 317 12.18 -14.04 -23.26
N VAL A 318 12.89 -12.91 -23.28
CA VAL A 318 14.15 -12.75 -22.54
C VAL A 318 13.89 -12.85 -21.02
N PHE A 319 12.84 -12.21 -20.52
CA PHE A 319 12.46 -12.30 -19.11
C PHE A 319 12.15 -13.76 -18.69
N ILE A 320 11.37 -14.49 -19.49
CA ILE A 320 11.08 -15.91 -19.26
C ILE A 320 12.39 -16.73 -19.32
N GLY A 321 13.26 -16.46 -20.29
CA GLY A 321 14.57 -17.10 -20.43
C GLY A 321 15.45 -16.91 -19.19
N LEU A 322 15.47 -15.72 -18.60
CA LEU A 322 16.18 -15.46 -17.33
C LEU A 322 15.57 -16.25 -16.17
N GLY A 323 14.24 -16.36 -16.11
CA GLY A 323 13.54 -17.20 -15.13
C GLY A 323 13.94 -18.67 -15.24
N ILE A 324 13.96 -19.22 -16.46
CA ILE A 324 14.39 -20.60 -16.74
C ILE A 324 15.87 -20.79 -16.35
N PHE A 325 16.74 -19.85 -16.74
CA PHE A 325 18.15 -19.90 -16.38
C PHE A 325 18.36 -19.94 -14.86
N TRP A 326 17.60 -19.13 -14.13
CA TRP A 326 17.65 -19.14 -12.66
C TRP A 326 17.16 -20.46 -12.06
N LEU A 327 16.11 -21.08 -12.61
CA LEU A 327 15.63 -22.39 -12.14
C LEU A 327 16.69 -23.49 -12.26
N VAL A 328 17.59 -23.39 -13.24
CA VAL A 328 18.66 -24.37 -13.47
C VAL A 328 19.94 -24.04 -12.71
N LYS A 329 20.34 -22.76 -12.67
CA LYS A 329 21.65 -22.34 -12.16
C LYS A 329 21.60 -21.65 -10.80
N HIS A 330 20.41 -21.30 -10.30
CA HIS A 330 20.18 -20.54 -9.07
C HIS A 330 20.95 -19.20 -8.97
N GLN A 331 21.38 -18.67 -10.11
CA GLN A 331 22.11 -17.40 -10.24
C GLN A 331 21.77 -16.76 -11.60
N MET A 332 22.07 -15.48 -11.78
CA MET A 332 21.82 -14.78 -13.04
C MET A 332 23.01 -14.94 -14.01
N PRO A 333 22.82 -14.79 -15.33
CA PRO A 333 23.91 -14.96 -16.30
C PRO A 333 25.13 -14.05 -16.02
N TYR A 334 24.87 -12.80 -15.64
CA TYR A 334 25.92 -11.83 -15.29
C TYR A 334 26.65 -12.16 -13.97
N ASP A 335 26.11 -13.03 -13.11
CA ASP A 335 26.82 -13.48 -11.89
C ASP A 335 28.03 -14.37 -12.21
N LEU A 336 28.10 -14.95 -13.42
CA LEU A 336 29.20 -15.81 -13.87
C LEU A 336 30.51 -15.05 -14.14
N ILE A 337 30.43 -13.72 -14.34
CA ILE A 337 31.58 -12.79 -14.40
C ILE A 337 32.13 -12.57 -12.99
#